data_AF-A0A427YW63-F1
#
_entry.id   AF-A0A427YW63-F1
#
_cell.length_a   1.000
_cell.length_b   1.000
_cell.length_c   1.000
_cell.angle_alpha   90.00
_cell.angle_beta   90.00
_cell.angle_gamma   90.00
#
_symmetry.space_group_name_H-M   'P 1'
#
loop_
_entity.id
_entity.type
_entity.pdbx_description
1 polymer ?
#
loop_
_entity_poly.entity_id
_entity_poly.type
_entity_poly.pdbx_seq_one_letter_code
_entity_poly.pdbx_strand_id
1 'polypeptide(L)'
;MSSSHIDALPCYDKQLDEPARRAAAQALIEAELRQTAQVAEDDPRLPVDVEVFAKSAELADLLEGYPSKPIRGIDPSKYAPPNVDEAADIEELKEAERRGRIGEAHMAVRLDNINLQSTYGPNAWLVRNYQLNSQLTELQATLTGLKDEVTEVNRSRRVYQEEAGSHLSKLETRWQRLVGSTVQLEMACMAMEGEVRGLRNKEDELRAEVEQLEAAQ
;
A
#
# COMPACT_ATOMS: atom_id res chain seq x y z
N MET A 1 -8.66 2.85 -25.55
CA MET A 1 -7.86 3.35 -24.41
C MET A 1 -6.43 2.97 -24.71
N SER A 2 -5.64 3.90 -25.26
CA SER A 2 -4.18 3.70 -25.35
C SER A 2 -3.70 3.54 -23.92
N SER A 3 -3.39 2.31 -23.49
CA SER A 3 -2.65 2.10 -22.25
C SER A 3 -1.26 2.65 -22.51
N SER A 4 -1.10 3.96 -22.32
CA SER A 4 0.21 4.57 -22.21
C SER A 4 0.90 3.79 -21.10
N HIS A 5 1.83 2.90 -21.47
CA HIS A 5 2.62 2.15 -20.51
C HIS A 5 3.45 3.18 -19.77
N ILE A 6 2.98 3.58 -18.59
CA ILE A 6 3.72 4.43 -17.67
C ILE A 6 4.88 3.56 -17.21
N ASP A 7 6.06 3.79 -17.79
CA ASP A 7 7.27 3.05 -17.47
C ASP A 7 8.04 3.76 -16.36
N ALA A 8 8.37 3.01 -15.32
CA ALA A 8 9.20 3.42 -14.21
C ALA A 8 9.98 2.20 -13.73
N LEU A 9 11.27 2.37 -13.46
CA LEU A 9 12.19 1.27 -13.15
C LEU A 9 12.69 1.31 -11.69
N PRO A 10 11.84 1.12 -10.66
CA PRO A 10 12.25 1.18 -9.25
C PRO A 10 13.49 0.37 -8.87
N CYS A 11 13.68 -0.81 -9.47
CA CYS A 11 14.84 -1.66 -9.17
C CYS A 11 16.17 -1.08 -9.72
N TYR A 12 16.11 -0.25 -10.76
CA TYR A 12 17.27 0.38 -11.40
C TYR A 12 17.47 1.81 -10.89
N ASP A 13 16.41 2.62 -10.82
CA ASP A 13 16.39 4.03 -10.43
C ASP A 13 16.45 4.26 -8.90
N LYS A 14 17.43 3.67 -8.23
CA LYS A 14 17.63 3.78 -6.76
C LYS A 14 17.78 5.21 -6.25
N GLN A 15 18.11 6.10 -7.15
CA GLN A 15 18.26 7.52 -6.93
C GLN A 15 16.93 8.19 -6.47
N LEU A 16 15.78 7.62 -6.81
CA LEU A 16 14.45 8.09 -6.38
C LEU A 16 14.11 7.72 -4.93
N ASP A 17 14.87 6.81 -4.30
CA ASP A 17 14.65 6.44 -2.90
C ASP A 17 15.12 7.53 -1.92
N GLU A 18 15.88 8.50 -2.41
CA GLU A 18 16.36 9.66 -1.63
C GLU A 18 15.17 10.49 -1.11
N PRO A 19 15.11 10.79 0.20
CA PRO A 19 13.98 11.48 0.80
C PRO A 19 13.78 12.89 0.21
N ALA A 20 14.86 13.56 -0.18
CA ALA A 20 14.80 14.89 -0.81
C ALA A 20 14.06 14.85 -2.16
N ARG A 21 14.33 13.85 -3.00
CA ARG A 21 13.64 13.68 -4.28
C ARG A 21 12.18 13.29 -4.11
N ARG A 22 11.89 12.41 -3.15
CA ARG A 22 10.50 12.05 -2.80
C ARG A 22 9.72 13.27 -2.34
N ALA A 23 10.30 14.09 -1.46
CA ALA A 23 9.67 15.33 -0.99
C ALA A 23 9.43 16.34 -2.13
N ALA A 24 10.39 16.50 -3.03
CA ALA A 24 10.23 17.37 -4.20
C ALA A 24 9.11 16.88 -5.14
N ALA A 25 9.05 15.58 -5.43
CA ALA A 25 7.97 14.98 -6.22
C ALA A 25 6.61 15.16 -5.53
N GLN A 26 6.55 14.94 -4.21
CA GLN A 26 5.33 15.11 -3.43
C GLN A 26 4.83 16.56 -3.45
N ALA A 27 5.72 17.54 -3.33
CA ALA A 27 5.36 18.96 -3.42
C ALA A 27 4.74 19.33 -4.79
N LEU A 28 5.25 18.74 -5.88
CA LEU A 28 4.67 18.92 -7.22
C LEU A 28 3.30 18.24 -7.33
N ILE A 29 3.15 17.03 -6.79
CA ILE A 29 1.87 16.32 -6.75
C ILE A 29 0.82 17.15 -5.98
N GLU A 30 1.19 17.69 -4.82
CA GLU A 30 0.30 18.52 -4.01
C GLU A 30 -0.10 19.82 -4.72
N ALA A 31 0.82 20.44 -5.48
CA ALA A 31 0.52 21.64 -6.26
C ALA A 31 -0.50 21.35 -7.37
N GLU A 32 -0.40 20.21 -8.04
CA GLU A 32 -1.38 19.76 -9.06
C GLU A 32 -2.71 19.35 -8.42
N LEU A 33 -2.68 18.67 -7.27
CA LEU A 33 -3.89 18.29 -6.54
C LEU A 33 -4.71 19.50 -6.07
N ARG A 34 -4.06 20.64 -5.76
CA ARG A 34 -4.75 21.89 -5.43
C ARG A 34 -5.49 22.51 -6.62
N GLN A 35 -5.02 22.25 -7.84
CA GLN A 35 -5.64 22.75 -9.07
C GLN A 35 -6.67 21.77 -9.64
N THR A 36 -6.54 20.49 -9.30
CA THR A 36 -7.44 19.43 -9.75
C THR A 36 -8.73 19.45 -8.93
N ALA A 37 -9.88 19.39 -9.60
CA ALA A 37 -11.16 19.28 -8.93
C ALA A 37 -11.20 17.99 -8.08
N GLN A 38 -11.53 18.13 -6.80
CA GLN A 38 -11.68 16.99 -5.92
C GLN A 38 -12.90 16.17 -6.34
N VAL A 39 -12.76 14.84 -6.29
CA VAL A 39 -13.84 13.89 -6.53
C VAL A 39 -14.85 14.03 -5.40
N ALA A 40 -16.15 14.12 -5.73
CA ALA A 40 -17.21 14.18 -4.73
C ALA A 40 -17.25 12.87 -3.94
N GLU A 41 -17.63 12.93 -2.65
CA GLU A 41 -17.74 11.74 -1.80
C GLU A 41 -18.75 10.71 -2.34
N ASP A 42 -19.74 11.16 -3.12
CA ASP A 42 -20.75 10.31 -3.76
C ASP A 42 -20.35 9.79 -5.16
N ASP A 43 -19.07 9.86 -5.55
CA ASP A 43 -18.63 9.37 -6.87
C ASP A 43 -18.82 7.84 -7.00
N PRO A 44 -19.44 7.33 -8.09
CA PRO A 44 -19.67 5.89 -8.29
C PRO A 44 -18.41 5.04 -8.38
N ARG A 45 -17.21 5.65 -8.47
CA ARG A 45 -15.92 4.98 -8.39
C ARG A 45 -15.49 4.70 -6.95
N LEU A 46 -16.05 5.40 -5.96
CA LEU A 46 -15.79 5.16 -4.56
C LEU A 46 -16.61 3.93 -4.10
N PRO A 47 -16.06 3.08 -3.21
CA PRO A 47 -16.82 1.97 -2.64
C PRO A 47 -18.05 2.50 -1.90
N VAL A 48 -19.19 1.85 -2.10
CA VAL A 48 -20.42 2.17 -1.37
C VAL A 48 -20.25 1.80 0.10
N ASP A 49 -20.74 2.66 1.00
CA ASP A 49 -20.78 2.35 2.43
C ASP A 49 -21.54 1.04 2.69
N VAL A 50 -20.91 0.15 3.45
CA VAL A 50 -21.47 -1.18 3.73
C VAL A 50 -22.37 -1.11 4.96
N GLU A 51 -23.67 -1.31 4.75
CA GLU A 51 -24.63 -1.46 5.84
C GLU A 51 -24.43 -2.82 6.55
N VAL A 52 -23.81 -2.77 7.74
CA VAL A 52 -23.48 -3.97 8.55
C VAL A 52 -24.73 -4.78 8.92
N PHE A 53 -25.87 -4.11 9.14
CA PHE A 53 -27.13 -4.71 9.57
C PHE A 53 -28.31 -4.42 8.63
N ALA A 54 -28.09 -4.54 7.31
CA ALA A 54 -29.10 -4.24 6.28
C ALA A 54 -30.46 -4.96 6.46
N LYS A 55 -30.51 -6.08 7.19
CA LYS A 55 -31.74 -6.86 7.43
C LYS A 55 -32.48 -6.51 8.72
N SER A 56 -31.87 -5.74 9.62
CA SER A 56 -32.39 -5.53 10.97
C SER A 56 -32.12 -4.10 11.44
N ALA A 57 -33.13 -3.25 11.33
CA ALA A 57 -33.09 -1.87 11.81
C ALA A 57 -32.70 -1.79 13.29
N GLU A 58 -33.23 -2.70 14.12
CA GLU A 58 -32.93 -2.73 15.57
C GLU A 58 -31.44 -2.92 15.88
N LEU A 59 -30.74 -3.77 15.11
CA LEU A 59 -29.30 -3.98 15.32
C LEU A 59 -28.48 -2.82 14.77
N ALA A 60 -28.94 -2.17 13.70
CA ALA A 60 -28.33 -0.95 13.18
C ALA A 60 -28.43 0.18 14.22
N ASP A 61 -29.61 0.41 14.77
CA ASP A 61 -29.86 1.41 15.83
C ASP A 61 -29.04 1.12 17.09
N LEU A 62 -28.92 -0.16 17.48
CA LEU A 62 -28.08 -0.57 18.61
C LEU A 62 -26.58 -0.34 18.35
N LEU A 63 -26.11 -0.58 17.13
CA LEU A 63 -24.72 -0.33 16.74
C LEU A 63 -24.41 1.16 16.73
N GLU A 64 -25.30 1.98 16.17
CA GLU A 64 -25.18 3.44 16.15
C GLU A 64 -25.21 4.02 17.57
N GLY A 65 -26.06 3.47 18.44
CA GLY A 65 -26.15 3.85 19.85
C GLY A 65 -25.00 3.35 20.72
N TYR A 66 -24.24 2.34 20.29
CA TYR A 66 -23.21 1.67 21.09
C TYR A 66 -22.15 2.60 21.72
N PRO A 67 -21.61 3.62 21.02
CA PRO A 67 -20.63 4.55 21.61
C PRO A 67 -21.19 5.33 22.81
N SER A 68 -22.50 5.60 22.79
CA SER A 68 -23.18 6.35 23.86
C SER A 68 -23.73 5.44 24.97
N LYS A 69 -24.18 4.23 24.61
CA LYS A 69 -24.84 3.27 25.49
C LYS A 69 -24.31 1.87 25.19
N PRO A 70 -23.15 1.50 25.75
CA PRO A 70 -22.61 0.17 25.52
C PRO A 70 -23.57 -0.89 26.09
N ILE A 71 -23.74 -1.98 25.35
CA ILE A 71 -24.54 -3.12 25.78
C ILE A 71 -23.89 -3.70 27.04
N ARG A 72 -24.63 -3.72 28.15
CA ARG A 72 -24.16 -4.34 29.40
C ARG A 72 -24.28 -5.85 29.27
N GLY A 73 -23.27 -6.58 29.76
CA GLY A 73 -23.30 -8.03 29.83
C GLY A 73 -24.43 -8.56 30.72
N ILE A 74 -24.66 -9.87 30.66
CA ILE A 74 -25.64 -10.55 31.52
C ILE A 74 -25.25 -10.33 32.98
N ASP A 75 -26.19 -9.86 33.80
CA ASP A 75 -25.99 -9.66 35.24
C ASP A 75 -26.03 -11.02 35.98
N PRO A 76 -24.90 -11.48 36.57
CA PRO A 76 -24.83 -12.76 37.27
C PRO A 76 -25.46 -12.70 38.66
N SER A 77 -25.67 -11.51 39.23
CA SER A 77 -26.18 -11.34 40.60
C SER A 77 -27.58 -11.91 40.78
N LYS A 78 -28.37 -11.95 39.69
CA LYS A 78 -29.71 -12.54 39.64
C LYS A 78 -29.75 -14.03 39.99
N TYR A 79 -28.65 -14.74 39.78
CA TYR A 79 -28.53 -16.18 40.02
C TYR A 79 -27.77 -16.51 41.32
N ALA A 80 -27.32 -15.48 42.04
CA ALA A 80 -26.67 -15.66 43.34
C ALA A 80 -27.73 -16.04 44.40
N PRO A 81 -27.34 -16.82 45.42
CA PRO A 81 -28.23 -17.10 46.54
C PRO A 81 -28.66 -15.78 47.21
N PRO A 82 -29.96 -15.60 47.50
CA PRO A 82 -30.45 -14.40 48.15
C PRO A 82 -29.92 -14.32 49.59
N ASN A 83 -29.53 -13.14 50.04
CA ASN A 83 -29.27 -12.85 51.45
C ASN A 83 -30.47 -12.08 52.01
N VAL A 84 -30.91 -12.45 53.20
CA VAL A 84 -32.10 -11.90 53.85
C VAL A 84 -31.74 -11.54 55.29
N ASP A 85 -32.04 -10.30 55.68
CA ASP A 85 -31.84 -9.85 57.06
C ASP A 85 -32.94 -10.40 57.98
N GLU A 86 -32.62 -10.57 59.27
CA GLU A 86 -33.55 -11.13 60.26
C GLU A 86 -34.81 -10.28 60.50
N ALA A 87 -34.80 -9.01 60.06
CA ALA A 87 -35.92 -8.07 60.16
C ALA A 87 -36.64 -7.81 58.81
N ALA A 88 -36.46 -8.69 57.82
CA ALA A 88 -37.00 -8.50 56.47
C ALA A 88 -38.55 -8.54 56.40
N ASP A 89 -39.10 -7.71 55.51
CA ASP A 89 -40.54 -7.64 55.26
C ASP A 89 -41.05 -8.87 54.48
N ILE A 90 -42.36 -9.14 54.54
CA ILE A 90 -42.99 -10.28 53.85
C ILE A 90 -42.75 -10.24 52.33
N GLU A 91 -42.74 -9.05 51.73
CA GLU A 91 -42.47 -8.91 50.28
C GLU A 91 -40.99 -9.19 49.95
N GLU A 92 -40.05 -8.77 50.80
CA GLU A 92 -38.62 -9.09 50.65
C GLU A 92 -38.37 -10.60 50.76
N LEU A 93 -39.08 -11.26 51.67
CA LEU A 93 -39.04 -12.72 51.82
C LEU A 93 -39.58 -13.46 50.58
N LYS A 94 -40.68 -12.98 49.98
CA LYS A 94 -41.22 -13.56 48.73
C LYS A 94 -40.25 -13.37 47.56
N GLU A 95 -39.61 -12.21 47.46
CA GLU A 95 -38.61 -11.96 46.43
C GLU A 95 -37.35 -12.81 46.62
N ALA A 96 -36.93 -13.02 47.87
CA ALA A 96 -35.86 -13.93 48.22
C ALA A 96 -36.22 -15.38 47.85
N GLU A 97 -37.41 -15.87 48.20
CA GLU A 97 -37.89 -17.21 47.81
C GLU A 97 -37.86 -17.39 46.28
N ARG A 98 -38.38 -16.41 45.54
CA ARG A 98 -38.38 -16.43 44.07
C ARG A 98 -36.96 -16.46 43.51
N ARG A 99 -36.05 -15.63 44.03
CA ARG A 99 -34.64 -15.61 43.63
C ARG A 99 -33.95 -16.94 43.95
N GLY A 100 -34.22 -17.51 45.12
CA GLY A 100 -33.73 -18.83 45.54
C GLY A 100 -34.13 -19.92 44.55
N ARG A 101 -35.42 -20.00 44.17
CA ARG A 101 -35.91 -20.96 43.16
C ARG A 101 -35.24 -20.80 41.80
N ILE A 102 -35.02 -19.55 41.36
CA ILE A 102 -34.31 -19.26 40.10
C ILE A 102 -32.86 -19.76 40.19
N GLY A 103 -32.17 -19.47 41.30
CA GLY A 103 -30.81 -19.91 41.54
C GLY A 103 -30.69 -21.44 41.56
N GLU A 104 -31.60 -22.12 42.26
CA GLU A 104 -31.66 -23.59 42.33
C GLU A 104 -31.86 -24.22 40.95
N ALA A 105 -32.86 -23.76 40.19
CA ALA A 105 -33.12 -24.26 38.84
C ALA A 105 -31.91 -24.03 37.91
N HIS A 106 -31.25 -22.88 38.01
CA HIS A 106 -30.04 -22.59 37.25
C HIS A 106 -28.87 -23.52 37.66
N MET A 107 -28.71 -23.81 38.95
CA MET A 107 -27.68 -24.75 39.42
C MET A 107 -27.95 -26.19 38.96
N ALA A 108 -29.22 -26.62 38.91
CA ALA A 108 -29.59 -27.93 38.38
C ALA A 108 -29.19 -28.07 36.90
N VAL A 109 -29.56 -27.10 36.05
CA VAL A 109 -29.15 -27.08 34.64
C VAL A 109 -27.63 -27.00 34.48
N ARG A 110 -26.96 -26.21 35.33
CA ARG A 110 -25.50 -26.12 35.33
C ARG A 110 -24.84 -27.45 35.65
N LEU A 111 -25.38 -28.20 36.62
CA LEU A 111 -24.86 -29.52 36.97
C LEU A 111 -24.99 -30.50 35.79
N ASP A 112 -26.15 -30.53 35.13
CA ASP A 112 -26.36 -31.34 33.93
C ASP A 112 -25.37 -30.98 32.82
N ASN A 113 -25.18 -29.68 32.57
CA ASN A 113 -24.21 -29.19 31.59
C ASN A 113 -22.76 -29.57 31.96
N ILE A 114 -22.39 -29.50 33.24
CA ILE A 114 -21.05 -29.91 33.72
C ILE A 114 -20.87 -31.41 33.55
N ASN A 115 -21.89 -32.22 33.82
CA ASN A 115 -21.82 -33.67 33.62
C ASN A 115 -21.62 -34.00 32.13
N LEU A 116 -22.37 -33.34 31.24
CA LEU A 116 -22.18 -33.48 29.78
C LEU A 116 -20.79 -33.01 29.35
N GLN A 117 -20.31 -31.88 29.86
CA GLN A 117 -18.99 -31.36 29.54
C GLN A 117 -17.87 -32.25 30.07
N SER A 118 -18.01 -32.83 31.26
CA SER A 118 -17.04 -33.79 31.80
C SER A 118 -16.98 -35.06 30.95
N THR A 119 -18.13 -35.53 30.46
CA THR A 119 -18.24 -36.75 29.64
C THR A 119 -17.71 -36.55 28.22
N TYR A 120 -18.09 -35.47 27.54
CA TYR A 120 -17.84 -35.28 26.11
C TYR A 120 -16.82 -34.18 25.80
N GLY A 121 -16.60 -33.25 26.72
CA GLY A 121 -15.74 -32.08 26.54
C GLY A 121 -14.31 -32.43 26.15
N PRO A 122 -13.61 -33.35 26.83
CA PRO A 122 -12.23 -33.71 26.47
C PRO A 122 -12.11 -34.20 25.02
N ASN A 123 -13.01 -35.08 24.59
CA ASN A 123 -12.99 -35.62 23.23
C ASN A 123 -13.36 -34.55 22.19
N ALA A 124 -14.37 -33.71 22.47
CA ALA A 124 -14.75 -32.61 21.60
C ALA A 124 -13.60 -31.59 21.43
N TRP A 125 -12.86 -31.31 22.50
CA TRP A 125 -11.69 -30.45 22.48
C TRP A 125 -10.56 -31.02 21.64
N LEU A 126 -10.27 -32.31 21.73
CA LEU A 126 -9.25 -32.97 20.90
C LEU A 126 -9.61 -32.91 19.41
N VAL A 127 -10.87 -33.19 19.06
CA VAL A 127 -11.35 -33.06 17.67
C VAL A 127 -11.24 -31.63 17.18
N ARG A 128 -11.66 -30.65 17.99
CA ARG A 128 -11.52 -29.23 17.65
C ARG A 128 -10.06 -28.83 17.47
N ASN A 129 -9.17 -29.29 18.33
CA ASN A 129 -7.74 -29.02 18.22
C ASN A 129 -7.17 -29.60 16.91
N TYR A 130 -7.53 -30.83 16.56
CA TYR A 130 -7.15 -31.44 15.29
C TYR A 130 -7.64 -30.62 14.08
N GLN A 131 -8.90 -30.19 14.09
CA GLN A 131 -9.46 -29.34 13.03
C GLN A 131 -8.72 -28.00 12.92
N LEU A 132 -8.43 -27.35 14.06
CA LEU A 132 -7.69 -26.09 14.09
C LEU A 132 -6.26 -26.27 13.56
N ASN A 133 -5.59 -27.36 13.92
CA ASN A 133 -4.26 -27.68 13.39
C ASN A 133 -4.31 -27.89 11.87
N SER A 134 -5.30 -28.62 11.35
CA SER A 134 -5.49 -28.80 9.91
C SER A 134 -5.68 -27.46 9.19
N GLN A 135 -6.56 -26.59 9.69
CA GLN A 135 -6.79 -25.25 9.13
C GLN A 135 -5.52 -24.40 9.17
N LEU A 136 -4.77 -24.46 10.29
CA LEU A 136 -3.51 -23.76 10.43
C LEU A 136 -2.49 -24.25 9.40
N THR A 137 -2.35 -25.56 9.20
CA THR A 137 -1.43 -26.10 8.19
C THR A 137 -1.79 -25.69 6.77
N GLU A 138 -3.08 -25.64 6.43
CA GLU A 138 -3.56 -25.17 5.13
C GLU A 138 -3.28 -23.68 4.93
N LEU A 139 -3.55 -22.86 5.94
CA LEU A 139 -3.23 -21.42 5.92
C LEU A 139 -1.73 -21.16 5.82
N GLN A 140 -0.90 -21.97 6.49
CA GLN A 140 0.55 -21.87 6.36
C GLN A 140 1.03 -22.25 4.97
N ALA A 141 0.49 -23.32 4.37
CA ALA A 141 0.85 -23.76 3.03
C ALA A 141 0.45 -22.73 1.96
N THR A 142 -0.75 -22.16 2.07
CA THR A 142 -1.20 -21.08 1.18
C THR A 142 -0.36 -19.82 1.33
N LEU A 143 -0.01 -19.44 2.56
CA LEU A 143 0.88 -18.31 2.82
C LEU A 143 2.27 -18.53 2.23
N THR A 144 2.84 -19.73 2.37
CA THR A 144 4.14 -20.04 1.74
C THR A 144 4.06 -19.97 0.22
N GLY A 145 3.01 -20.54 -0.39
CA GLY A 145 2.81 -20.46 -1.84
C GLY A 145 2.70 -19.02 -2.34
N LEU A 146 1.91 -18.19 -1.67
CA LEU A 146 1.78 -16.76 -2.01
C LEU A 146 3.10 -16.00 -1.84
N LYS A 147 3.90 -16.31 -0.81
CA LYS A 147 5.23 -15.72 -0.65
C LYS A 147 6.15 -16.10 -1.80
N ASP A 148 6.14 -17.36 -2.21
CA ASP A 148 6.97 -17.83 -3.32
C ASP A 148 6.56 -17.15 -4.64
N GLU A 149 5.25 -17.05 -4.91
CA GLU A 149 4.72 -16.30 -6.06
C GLU A 149 5.16 -14.82 -6.04
N VAL A 150 5.04 -14.14 -4.89
CA VAL A 150 5.50 -12.75 -4.74
C VAL A 150 7.00 -12.63 -4.99
N THR A 151 7.80 -13.58 -4.49
CA THR A 151 9.26 -13.56 -4.72
C THR A 151 9.61 -13.78 -6.19
N GLU A 152 8.90 -14.65 -6.89
CA GLU A 152 9.13 -14.91 -8.31
C GLU A 152 8.71 -13.72 -9.19
N VAL A 153 7.57 -13.08 -8.88
CA VAL A 153 7.15 -11.84 -9.54
C VAL A 153 8.16 -10.72 -9.29
N ASN A 154 8.66 -10.57 -8.07
CA ASN A 154 9.67 -9.56 -7.77
C ASN A 154 11.01 -9.87 -8.45
N ARG A 155 11.40 -11.14 -8.55
CA ARG A 155 12.61 -11.58 -9.24
C ARG A 155 12.53 -11.29 -10.74
N SER A 156 11.47 -11.73 -11.39
CA SER A 156 11.23 -11.48 -12.82
C SER A 156 11.17 -9.99 -13.14
N ARG A 157 10.45 -9.20 -12.32
CA ARG A 157 10.43 -7.73 -12.42
C ARG A 157 11.84 -7.14 -12.33
N ARG A 158 12.63 -7.57 -11.35
CA ARG A 158 13.98 -7.05 -11.15
C ARG A 158 14.88 -7.33 -12.34
N VAL A 159 14.87 -8.55 -12.87
CA VAL A 159 15.65 -8.92 -14.06
C VAL A 159 15.26 -8.04 -15.25
N TYR A 160 13.95 -7.93 -15.52
CA TYR A 160 13.44 -7.09 -16.61
C TYR A 160 13.89 -5.63 -16.48
N GLN A 161 13.77 -5.06 -15.28
CA GLN A 161 14.12 -3.65 -15.06
C GLN A 161 15.63 -3.40 -15.11
N GLU A 162 16.45 -4.33 -14.61
CA GLU A 162 17.91 -4.23 -14.71
C GLU A 162 18.38 -4.33 -16.17
N GLU A 163 17.78 -5.22 -16.97
CA GLU A 163 18.06 -5.34 -18.40
C GLU A 163 17.65 -4.08 -19.18
N ALA A 164 16.41 -3.62 -19.00
CA ALA A 164 15.89 -2.41 -19.65
C ALA A 164 16.70 -1.16 -19.27
N GLY A 165 16.99 -0.98 -17.98
CA GLY A 165 17.83 0.13 -17.48
C GLY A 165 19.24 0.09 -18.07
N SER A 166 19.86 -1.09 -18.17
CA SER A 166 21.17 -1.24 -18.80
C SER A 166 21.15 -0.87 -20.30
N HIS A 167 20.04 -1.16 -20.99
CA HIS A 167 19.88 -0.80 -22.39
C HIS A 167 19.69 0.71 -22.56
N LEU A 168 18.90 1.35 -21.69
CA LEU A 168 18.75 2.80 -21.65
C LEU A 168 20.08 3.51 -21.40
N SER A 169 20.89 3.05 -20.44
CA SER A 169 22.21 3.62 -20.16
C SER A 169 23.17 3.51 -21.36
N LYS A 170 23.13 2.41 -22.11
CA LYS A 170 23.89 2.26 -23.37
C LYS A 170 23.44 3.25 -24.44
N LEU A 171 22.13 3.41 -24.60
CA LEU A 171 21.55 4.38 -25.55
C LEU A 171 21.91 5.82 -25.17
N GLU A 172 21.85 6.15 -23.88
CA GLU A 172 22.24 7.46 -23.36
C GLU A 172 23.72 7.74 -23.62
N THR A 173 24.61 6.79 -23.32
CA THR A 173 26.05 6.93 -23.59
C THR A 173 26.32 7.13 -25.08
N ARG A 174 25.63 6.37 -25.94
CA ARG A 174 25.76 6.51 -27.39
C ARG A 174 25.27 7.88 -27.86
N TRP A 175 24.16 8.36 -27.31
CA TRP A 175 23.62 9.68 -27.59
C TRP A 175 24.59 10.78 -27.17
N GLN A 176 25.13 10.73 -25.95
CA GLN A 176 26.13 11.68 -25.45
C GLN A 176 27.38 11.70 -26.35
N ARG A 177 27.87 10.53 -26.79
CA ARG A 177 28.99 10.44 -27.73
C ARG A 177 28.66 11.06 -29.09
N LEU A 178 27.46 10.82 -29.62
CA LEU A 178 27.02 11.40 -30.89
C LEU A 178 26.98 12.92 -30.81
N VAL A 179 26.34 13.47 -29.75
CA VAL A 179 26.29 14.91 -29.51
C VAL A 179 27.70 15.50 -29.31
N GLY A 180 28.56 14.82 -28.55
CA GLY A 180 29.95 15.24 -28.37
C GLY A 180 30.72 15.24 -29.70
N SER A 181 30.52 14.23 -30.53
CA SER A 181 31.16 14.14 -31.86
C SER A 181 30.65 15.21 -32.82
N THR A 182 29.37 15.58 -32.79
CA THR A 182 28.84 16.65 -33.64
C THR A 182 29.41 18.00 -33.24
N VAL A 183 29.49 18.29 -31.93
CA VAL A 183 30.11 19.53 -31.44
C VAL A 183 31.60 19.58 -31.78
N GLN A 184 32.33 18.46 -31.64
CA GLN A 184 33.74 18.38 -32.06
C GLN A 184 33.93 18.61 -33.56
N LEU A 185 33.04 18.06 -34.39
CA LEU A 185 33.07 18.26 -35.84
C LEU A 185 32.80 19.73 -36.18
N GLU A 186 31.80 20.36 -35.56
CA GLU A 186 31.49 21.78 -35.75
C GLU A 186 32.69 22.66 -35.39
N MET A 187 33.35 22.41 -34.25
CA MET A 187 34.57 23.12 -33.87
C MET A 187 35.71 22.95 -34.88
N ALA A 188 35.92 21.73 -35.39
CA ALA A 188 36.94 21.45 -36.40
C ALA A 188 36.64 22.16 -37.74
N CYS A 189 35.38 22.16 -38.17
CA CYS A 189 34.93 22.91 -39.34
C CYS A 189 35.17 24.41 -39.17
N MET A 190 34.80 24.99 -38.02
CA MET A 190 35.03 26.42 -37.75
C MET A 190 36.53 26.78 -37.73
N ALA A 191 37.38 25.93 -37.16
CA ALA A 191 38.82 26.11 -37.16
C ALA A 191 39.38 26.08 -38.60
N MET A 192 38.98 25.09 -39.39
CA MET A 192 39.44 24.95 -40.78
C MET A 192 38.92 26.07 -41.68
N GLU A 193 37.70 26.55 -41.48
CA GLU A 193 37.20 27.77 -42.14
C GLU A 193 38.02 29.01 -41.76
N GLY A 194 38.46 29.09 -40.49
CA GLY A 194 39.39 30.12 -40.03
C GLY A 194 40.73 30.07 -40.76
N GLU A 195 41.33 28.89 -40.88
CA GLU A 195 42.57 28.67 -41.63
C GLU A 195 42.43 29.00 -43.12
N VAL A 196 41.33 28.56 -43.76
CA VAL A 196 41.04 28.87 -45.17
C VAL A 196 40.89 30.37 -45.38
N ARG A 197 40.21 31.09 -44.47
CA ARG A 197 40.13 32.57 -44.53
C ARG A 197 41.52 33.20 -44.42
N GLY A 198 42.35 32.72 -43.50
CA GLY A 198 43.72 33.21 -43.33
C GLY A 198 44.60 32.99 -44.58
N LEU A 199 44.50 31.80 -45.19
CA LEU A 199 45.24 31.49 -46.42
C LEU A 199 44.76 32.34 -47.61
N ARG A 200 43.45 32.57 -47.75
CA ARG A 200 42.91 33.45 -48.80
C ARG A 200 43.40 34.89 -48.66
N ASN A 201 43.39 35.43 -47.46
CA ASN A 201 43.94 36.78 -47.21
C ASN A 201 45.41 36.87 -47.63
N LYS A 202 46.21 35.83 -47.33
CA LYS A 202 47.63 35.78 -47.70
C LYS A 202 47.85 35.61 -49.21
N GLU A 203 46.98 34.85 -49.88
CA GLU A 203 46.98 34.76 -51.34
C GLU A 203 46.69 36.13 -51.97
N ASP A 204 45.70 36.85 -51.47
CA ASP A 204 45.35 38.20 -51.94
C ASP A 204 46.50 39.20 -51.71
N GLU A 205 47.16 39.16 -50.54
CA GLU A 205 48.36 39.95 -50.23
C GLU A 205 49.50 39.66 -51.23
N LEU A 206 49.83 38.38 -51.44
CA LEU A 206 50.89 37.98 -52.37
C LEU A 206 50.55 38.32 -53.82
N ARG A 207 49.29 38.19 -54.24
CA ARG A 207 48.85 38.62 -55.57
C ARG A 207 49.04 40.13 -55.76
N ALA A 208 48.68 40.93 -54.76
CA ALA A 208 48.92 42.37 -54.80
C ALA A 208 50.42 42.72 -54.83
N GLU A 209 51.28 41.99 -54.12
CA GLU A 209 52.74 42.14 -54.21
C GLU A 209 53.29 41.79 -55.60
N VAL A 210 52.80 40.69 -56.21
CA VAL A 210 53.20 40.30 -57.57
C VAL A 210 52.76 41.35 -58.59
N GLU A 211 51.53 41.84 -58.52
CA GLU A 211 51.04 42.92 -59.39
C GLU A 211 51.87 44.20 -59.26
N GLN A 212 52.32 44.54 -58.05
CA GLN A 212 53.23 45.68 -57.83
C GLN A 212 54.61 45.47 -58.44
N LEU A 213 55.14 44.24 -58.37
CA LEU A 213 56.44 43.90 -58.97
C LEU A 213 56.38 43.87 -60.51
N GLU A 214 55.28 43.38 -61.08
CA GLU A 214 55.04 43.39 -62.53
C GLU A 214 54.85 44.82 -63.06
N ALA A 215 54.24 45.72 -62.29
CA ALA A 215 54.11 47.14 -62.65
C ALA A 215 55.43 47.95 -62.53
N ALA A 216 56.44 47.41 -61.86
CA ALA A 216 57.75 48.04 -61.67
C ALA A 216 58.81 47.63 -62.70
N GLN A 217 58.49 46.70 -63.61
CA GLN A 217 59.31 46.28 -64.76
C GLN A 217 58.88 46.99 -66.05
#